data_AF-A0A846SWY2-F1
#
_entry.id   AF-A0A846SWY2-F1
#
_cell.length_a   1.000
_cell.length_b   1.000
_cell.length_c   1.000
_cell.angle_alpha   90.00
_cell.angle_beta   90.00
_cell.angle_gamma   90.00
#
_symmetry.space_group_name_H-M   'P 1'
#
loop_
_entity.id
_entity.type
_entity.pdbx_description
1 polymer ?
#
loop_
_entity_poly.entity_id
_entity_poly.type
_entity_poly.pdbx_seq_one_letter_code
_entity_poly.pdbx_strand_id
1 'polypeptide(L)'
;MMLFDEAIRKSAFMGVLCVPVGGLAGLWVAQFAVGDGYFVFVIAAPVAAFLSGTLSWWLFVVRPRRSSWFRGALAGSFAAVLGHLLCWYILLVGAYVWHSLSGEAVAVGSAPMNPMEAITAAGIYGAFSLLLIGWVTVPAGAMLGVLLSFMKKRSA
;
A
#
# COMPACT_ATOMS: atom_id res chain seq x y z
N MET A 1 7.27 -27.42 0.52
CA MET A 1 6.46 -26.66 -0.46
C MET A 1 5.11 -26.25 0.14
N MET A 2 4.25 -27.19 0.54
CA MET A 2 2.89 -26.89 1.07
C MET A 2 2.80 -25.82 2.19
N LEU A 3 3.73 -25.80 3.15
CA LEU A 3 3.71 -24.81 4.25
C LEU A 3 4.01 -23.37 3.77
N PHE A 4 4.80 -23.23 2.70
CA PHE A 4 5.14 -21.93 2.13
C PHE A 4 3.96 -21.36 1.33
N ASP A 5 3.27 -22.21 0.58
CA ASP A 5 2.09 -21.84 -0.20
C ASP A 5 0.94 -21.38 0.71
N GLU A 6 0.74 -22.06 1.84
CA GLU A 6 -0.28 -21.66 2.80
C GLU A 6 0.05 -20.33 3.50
N ALA A 7 1.33 -20.09 3.81
CA ALA A 7 1.79 -18.83 4.39
C ALA A 7 1.58 -17.66 3.43
N ILE A 8 1.93 -17.83 2.14
CA ILE A 8 1.69 -16.83 1.10
C ILE A 8 0.20 -16.57 0.94
N ARG A 9 -0.62 -17.63 0.81
CA ARG A 9 -2.08 -17.49 0.64
C ARG A 9 -2.71 -16.71 1.81
N LYS A 10 -2.32 -17.03 3.04
CA LYS A 10 -2.82 -16.34 4.25
C LYS A 10 -2.44 -14.87 4.30
N SER A 11 -1.29 -14.50 3.74
CA SER A 11 -0.82 -13.11 3.66
C SER A 11 -1.44 -12.36 2.48
N ALA A 12 -1.50 -12.98 1.31
CA ALA A 12 -2.10 -12.42 0.11
C ALA A 12 -3.58 -12.06 0.34
N PHE A 13 -4.30 -12.84 1.16
CA PHE A 13 -5.68 -12.51 1.51
C PHE A 13 -5.82 -11.16 2.22
N MET A 14 -4.88 -10.81 3.12
CA MET A 14 -4.86 -9.45 3.70
C MET A 14 -4.60 -8.40 2.62
N GLY A 15 -3.65 -8.66 1.71
CA GLY A 15 -3.40 -7.78 0.57
C GLY A 15 -4.65 -7.52 -0.25
N VAL A 16 -5.42 -8.57 -0.59
CA VAL A 16 -6.69 -8.46 -1.31
C VAL A 16 -7.69 -7.60 -0.55
N LEU A 17 -7.81 -7.75 0.77
CA LEU A 17 -8.71 -6.93 1.59
C LEU A 17 -8.30 -5.44 1.62
N CYS A 18 -7.00 -5.14 1.46
CA CYS A 18 -6.52 -3.76 1.37
C CYS A 18 -6.76 -3.11 0.00
N VAL A 19 -6.95 -3.89 -1.08
CA VAL A 19 -7.12 -3.37 -2.45
C VAL A 19 -8.29 -2.39 -2.55
N PRO A 20 -9.50 -2.65 -2.04
CA PRO A 20 -10.60 -1.70 -2.10
C PRO A 20 -10.28 -0.37 -1.41
N VAL A 21 -9.58 -0.40 -0.26
CA VAL A 21 -9.19 0.83 0.46
C VAL A 21 -8.19 1.63 -0.37
N GLY A 22 -7.18 0.96 -0.94
CA GLY A 22 -6.21 1.59 -1.84
C GLY A 22 -6.87 2.15 -3.10
N GLY A 23 -7.81 1.40 -3.69
CA GLY A 23 -8.58 1.83 -4.87
C GLY A 23 -9.45 3.05 -4.60
N LEU A 24 -10.18 3.08 -3.48
CA LEU A 24 -10.98 4.24 -3.08
C LEU A 24 -10.11 5.47 -2.80
N ALA A 25 -8.97 5.30 -2.12
CA ALA A 25 -8.02 6.39 -1.90
C ALA A 25 -7.42 6.89 -3.22
N GLY A 26 -7.07 5.98 -4.13
CA GLY A 26 -6.55 6.33 -5.45
C GLY A 26 -7.57 7.07 -6.32
N LEU A 27 -8.84 6.63 -6.31
CA LEU A 27 -9.95 7.31 -6.96
C LEU A 27 -10.19 8.70 -6.37
N TRP A 28 -10.15 8.83 -5.04
CA TRP A 28 -10.28 10.12 -4.37
C TRP A 28 -9.18 11.09 -4.80
N VAL A 29 -7.92 10.64 -4.81
CA VAL A 29 -6.79 11.46 -5.28
C VAL A 29 -6.97 11.84 -6.75
N ALA A 30 -7.36 10.89 -7.62
CA ALA A 30 -7.58 11.17 -9.03
C ALA A 30 -8.69 12.20 -9.31
N GLN A 31 -9.69 12.32 -8.42
CA GLN A 31 -10.78 13.29 -8.57
C GLN A 31 -10.50 14.65 -7.94
N PHE A 32 -9.79 14.70 -6.82
CA PHE A 32 -9.66 15.92 -6.01
C PHE A 32 -8.27 16.53 -5.98
N ALA A 33 -7.23 15.83 -6.47
CA ALA A 33 -5.89 16.42 -6.55
C ALA A 33 -5.83 17.51 -7.62
N VAL A 34 -5.13 18.59 -7.31
CA VAL A 34 -4.89 19.69 -8.25
C VAL A 34 -3.65 19.38 -9.08
N GLY A 35 -3.80 19.38 -10.40
CA GLY A 35 -2.74 19.11 -11.36
C GLY A 35 -3.06 17.92 -12.26
N ASP A 36 -2.31 17.78 -13.35
CA ASP A 36 -2.48 16.68 -14.29
C ASP A 36 -1.83 15.38 -13.78
N GLY A 37 -2.18 14.25 -14.40
CA GLY A 37 -1.53 12.96 -14.19
C GLY A 37 -1.92 12.17 -12.95
N TYR A 38 -2.67 12.72 -11.98
CA TYR A 38 -3.07 11.99 -10.77
C TYR A 38 -3.97 10.77 -11.01
N PHE A 39 -4.51 10.58 -12.22
CA PHE A 39 -5.29 9.39 -12.58
C PHE A 39 -4.51 8.08 -12.39
N VAL A 40 -3.16 8.10 -12.46
CA VAL A 40 -2.34 6.90 -12.25
C VAL A 40 -2.43 6.33 -10.83
N PHE A 41 -2.89 7.13 -9.84
CA PHE A 41 -3.14 6.66 -8.48
C PHE A 41 -4.23 5.57 -8.43
N VAL A 42 -5.17 5.55 -9.37
CA VAL A 42 -6.22 4.52 -9.46
C VAL A 42 -5.61 3.12 -9.62
N ILE A 43 -4.40 3.01 -10.16
CA ILE A 43 -3.68 1.75 -10.31
C ILE A 43 -2.61 1.60 -9.22
N ALA A 44 -1.78 2.62 -9.01
CA ALA A 44 -0.65 2.52 -8.09
C ALA A 44 -1.08 2.30 -6.63
N ALA A 45 -2.15 2.96 -6.18
CA ALA A 45 -2.63 2.85 -4.80
C ALA A 45 -3.15 1.44 -4.45
N PRO A 46 -4.03 0.78 -5.22
CA PRO A 46 -4.45 -0.60 -4.92
C PRO A 46 -3.30 -1.60 -5.03
N VAL A 47 -2.36 -1.43 -5.97
CA VAL A 47 -1.16 -2.30 -6.06
C VAL A 47 -0.30 -2.15 -4.81
N ALA A 48 -0.01 -0.91 -4.39
CA ALA A 48 0.74 -0.66 -3.17
C ALA A 48 0.06 -1.23 -1.93
N ALA A 49 -1.27 -1.06 -1.82
CA ALA A 49 -2.07 -1.59 -0.72
C ALA A 49 -2.07 -3.13 -0.67
N PHE A 50 -2.11 -3.80 -1.83
CA PHE A 50 -1.98 -5.25 -1.92
C PHE A 50 -0.61 -5.72 -1.40
N LEU A 51 0.47 -5.10 -1.90
CA LEU A 51 1.84 -5.48 -1.55
C LEU A 51 2.13 -5.21 -0.08
N SER A 52 1.79 -4.01 0.41
CA SER A 52 2.01 -3.62 1.80
C SER A 52 1.16 -4.46 2.75
N GLY A 53 -0.12 -4.72 2.42
CA GLY A 53 -1.01 -5.59 3.19
C GLY A 53 -0.48 -7.01 3.33
N THR A 54 -0.05 -7.58 2.20
CA THR A 54 0.55 -8.92 2.15
C THR A 54 1.81 -9.01 3.02
N LEU A 55 2.75 -8.07 2.85
CA LEU A 55 4.00 -8.06 3.58
C LEU A 55 3.78 -7.86 5.09
N SER A 56 2.90 -6.93 5.46
CA SER A 56 2.65 -6.58 6.86
C SER A 56 2.00 -7.74 7.61
N TRP A 57 1.03 -8.41 6.98
CA TRP A 57 0.42 -9.60 7.57
C TRP A 57 1.41 -10.75 7.72
N TRP A 58 2.27 -10.95 6.71
CA TRP A 58 3.32 -11.94 6.79
C TRP A 58 4.25 -11.67 7.97
N LEU A 59 4.71 -10.42 8.12
CA LEU A 59 5.69 -10.02 9.12
C LEU A 59 5.16 -10.13 10.56
N PHE A 60 3.93 -9.67 10.81
CA PHE A 60 3.39 -9.55 12.18
C PHE A 60 2.55 -10.74 12.64
N VAL A 61 1.93 -11.47 11.71
CA VAL A 61 0.97 -12.55 12.04
C VAL A 61 1.48 -13.92 11.61
N VAL A 62 1.84 -14.10 10.33
CA VAL A 62 2.18 -15.42 9.77
C VAL A 62 3.57 -15.89 10.22
N ARG A 63 4.62 -15.09 9.97
CA ARG A 63 6.01 -15.43 10.32
C ARG A 63 6.17 -15.73 11.81
N PRO A 64 5.62 -14.93 12.74
CA PRO A 64 5.76 -15.22 14.16
C PRO A 64 4.76 -16.28 14.65
N ARG A 65 3.82 -16.73 13.80
CA ARG A 65 2.74 -17.68 14.13
C ARG A 65 1.88 -17.26 15.33
N ARG A 66 1.60 -15.97 15.46
CA ARG A 66 0.72 -15.45 16.54
C ARG A 66 -0.36 -14.56 15.96
N SER A 67 -1.61 -14.99 16.12
CA SER A 67 -2.79 -14.20 15.75
C SER A 67 -3.43 -13.62 17.01
N SER A 68 -3.42 -12.29 17.12
CA SER A 68 -4.17 -11.54 18.13
C SER A 68 -4.80 -10.31 17.49
N TRP A 69 -5.83 -9.75 18.13
CA TRP A 69 -6.44 -8.50 17.67
C TRP A 69 -5.40 -7.39 17.58
N PHE A 70 -4.49 -7.28 18.56
CA PHE A 70 -3.42 -6.28 18.60
C PHE A 70 -2.45 -6.44 17.43
N ARG A 71 -2.01 -7.68 17.13
CA ARG A 71 -1.14 -7.94 15.96
C ARG A 71 -1.85 -7.71 14.64
N GLY A 72 -3.14 -7.98 14.58
CA GLY A 72 -3.99 -7.64 13.43
C GLY A 72 -4.03 -6.13 13.21
N ALA A 73 -4.33 -5.36 14.26
CA ALA A 73 -4.32 -3.90 14.22
C ALA A 73 -2.94 -3.37 13.76
N LEU A 74 -1.86 -3.87 14.36
CA LEU A 74 -0.50 -3.45 14.01
C LEU A 74 -0.17 -3.77 12.54
N ALA A 75 -0.49 -4.97 12.06
CA ALA A 75 -0.30 -5.36 10.68
C ALA A 75 -1.08 -4.46 9.71
N GLY A 76 -2.34 -4.15 10.06
CA GLY A 76 -3.20 -3.28 9.28
C GLY A 76 -2.71 -1.83 9.23
N SER A 77 -2.37 -1.25 10.37
CA SER A 77 -1.80 0.11 10.44
C SER A 77 -0.48 0.20 9.67
N PHE A 78 0.40 -0.80 9.84
CA PHE A 78 1.68 -0.84 9.14
C PHE A 78 1.49 -0.99 7.63
N ALA A 79 0.51 -1.78 7.18
CA ALA A 79 0.16 -1.90 5.78
C ALA A 79 -0.27 -0.56 5.18
N ALA A 80 -1.07 0.23 5.89
CA ALA A 80 -1.45 1.57 5.45
C ALA A 80 -0.21 2.48 5.34
N VAL A 81 0.58 2.61 6.41
CA VAL A 81 1.80 3.45 6.44
C VAL A 81 2.76 3.08 5.31
N LEU A 82 3.09 1.79 5.20
CA LEU A 82 3.96 1.30 4.14
C LEU A 82 3.34 1.45 2.75
N GLY A 83 2.01 1.30 2.64
CA GLY A 83 1.27 1.48 1.39
C GLY A 83 1.38 2.89 0.84
N HIS A 84 1.37 3.92 1.69
CA HIS A 84 1.59 5.31 1.28
C HIS A 84 2.98 5.51 0.68
N LEU A 85 4.02 5.02 1.37
CA LEU A 85 5.41 5.09 0.90
C LEU A 85 5.57 4.33 -0.42
N LEU A 86 5.05 3.10 -0.48
CA LEU A 86 5.17 2.23 -1.64
C LEU A 86 4.39 2.76 -2.85
N CYS A 87 3.22 3.37 -2.64
CA CYS A 87 2.43 4.00 -3.71
C CYS A 87 3.25 5.10 -4.40
N TRP A 88 3.84 6.01 -3.63
CA TRP A 88 4.68 7.07 -4.19
C TRP A 88 5.93 6.52 -4.86
N TYR A 89 6.56 5.50 -4.29
CA TYR A 89 7.72 4.87 -4.92
C TYR A 89 7.36 4.25 -6.29
N ILE A 90 6.25 3.51 -6.37
CA ILE A 90 5.75 2.92 -7.63
C ILE A 90 5.46 4.02 -8.66
N LEU A 91 4.84 5.12 -8.24
CA LEU A 91 4.52 6.23 -9.13
C LEU A 91 5.77 6.90 -9.70
N LEU A 92 6.75 7.20 -8.85
CA LEU A 92 7.99 7.87 -9.26
C LEU A 92 8.83 6.97 -10.18
N VAL A 93 8.98 5.69 -9.83
CA VAL A 93 9.68 4.73 -10.69
C VAL A 93 8.92 4.50 -12.00
N GLY A 94 7.59 4.43 -11.95
CA GLY A 94 6.74 4.32 -13.14
C GLY A 94 6.90 5.51 -14.09
N ALA A 95 6.93 6.73 -13.55
CA ALA A 95 7.18 7.95 -14.33
C ALA A 95 8.59 7.95 -14.96
N TYR A 96 9.61 7.49 -14.22
CA TYR A 96 10.97 7.32 -14.74
C TYR A 96 11.05 6.32 -15.90
N VAL A 97 10.44 5.15 -15.74
CA VAL A 97 10.41 4.11 -16.78
C VAL A 97 9.66 4.62 -18.00
N TRP A 98 8.50 5.26 -17.82
CA TRP A 98 7.75 5.84 -18.93
C TRP A 98 8.58 6.85 -19.70
N HIS A 99 9.23 7.78 -19.00
CA HIS A 99 10.08 8.78 -19.62
C HIS A 99 11.26 8.16 -20.38
N SER A 100 11.88 7.15 -19.80
CA SER A 100 13.01 6.44 -20.42
C SER A 100 12.61 5.71 -21.71
N LEU A 101 11.35 5.28 -21.83
CA LEU A 101 10.86 4.53 -22.99
C LEU A 101 10.22 5.43 -24.06
N SER A 102 9.49 6.46 -23.66
CA SER A 102 8.72 7.33 -24.56
C SER A 102 9.42 8.65 -24.90
N GLY A 103 10.38 9.09 -24.06
CA GLY A 103 10.91 10.45 -24.09
C GLY A 103 9.94 11.50 -23.53
N GLU A 104 8.70 11.12 -23.18
CA GLU A 104 7.68 12.02 -22.67
C GLU A 104 7.70 12.08 -21.14
N ALA A 105 7.41 13.23 -20.54
CA ALA A 105 7.25 13.34 -19.10
C ALA A 105 5.82 12.98 -18.70
N VAL A 106 5.64 12.07 -17.73
CA VAL A 106 4.36 11.96 -17.04
C VAL A 106 4.33 13.07 -16.00
N ALA A 107 3.37 13.98 -16.11
CA ALA A 107 3.16 15.03 -15.12
C ALA A 107 2.63 14.41 -13.81
N VAL A 108 3.51 13.85 -12.97
CA VAL A 108 3.16 13.51 -11.58
C VAL A 108 4.15 14.21 -10.67
N GLY A 109 3.83 15.45 -10.32
CA GLY A 109 4.47 16.19 -9.23
C GLY A 109 5.89 16.72 -9.46
N SER A 110 6.66 16.26 -10.46
CA SER A 110 7.99 16.80 -10.81
C SER A 110 8.61 16.12 -12.05
N ALA A 111 9.81 16.57 -12.46
CA ALA A 111 10.62 15.92 -13.49
C ALA A 111 10.94 14.45 -13.12
N PRO A 112 11.16 13.55 -14.11
CA PRO A 112 11.48 12.15 -13.87
C PRO A 112 12.72 12.01 -12.97
N MET A 113 12.56 11.36 -11.82
CA MET A 113 13.63 11.08 -10.87
C MET A 113 14.14 9.66 -11.08
N ASN A 114 15.45 9.43 -10.93
CA ASN A 114 15.96 8.05 -11.00
C ASN A 114 15.45 7.21 -9.80
N PRO A 115 15.45 5.86 -9.89
CA PRO A 115 14.90 5.01 -8.82
C PRO A 115 15.55 5.17 -7.45
N MET A 116 16.82 5.59 -7.38
CA MET A 116 17.51 5.81 -6.11
C MET A 116 17.02 7.09 -5.42
N GLU A 117 16.88 8.18 -6.18
CA GLU A 117 16.28 9.44 -5.71
C GLU A 117 14.80 9.26 -5.33
N ALA A 118 14.09 8.40 -6.06
CA ALA A 118 12.69 8.09 -5.80
C ALA A 118 12.45 7.51 -4.40
N ILE A 119 13.43 6.88 -3.76
CA ILE A 119 13.30 6.38 -2.37
C ILE A 119 13.06 7.55 -1.41
N THR A 120 13.91 8.57 -1.46
CA THR A 120 13.81 9.73 -0.58
C THR A 120 12.55 10.53 -0.89
N ALA A 121 12.26 10.76 -2.17
CA ALA A 121 11.06 11.46 -2.60
C ALA A 121 9.78 10.72 -2.18
N ALA A 122 9.73 9.39 -2.31
CA ALA A 122 8.61 8.58 -1.83
C ALA A 122 8.44 8.67 -0.30
N GLY A 123 9.55 8.79 0.44
CA GLY A 123 9.54 9.09 1.88
C GLY A 123 8.81 10.41 2.18
N ILE A 124 9.21 11.49 1.51
CA ILE A 124 8.64 12.83 1.71
C ILE A 124 7.17 12.86 1.28
N TYR A 125 6.86 12.47 0.05
CA TYR A 125 5.50 12.49 -0.47
C TYR A 125 4.59 11.50 0.27
N GLY A 126 5.11 10.33 0.66
CA GLY A 126 4.41 9.36 1.49
C GLY A 126 4.06 9.92 2.87
N ALA A 127 4.98 10.65 3.51
CA ALA A 127 4.72 11.32 4.77
C ALA A 127 3.64 12.41 4.64
N PHE A 128 3.70 13.25 3.61
CA PHE A 128 2.64 14.24 3.33
C PHE A 128 1.29 13.56 3.06
N SER A 129 1.30 12.45 2.30
CA SER A 129 0.09 11.68 2.03
C SER A 129 -0.51 11.09 3.31
N LEU A 130 0.32 10.65 4.25
CA LEU A 130 -0.12 10.20 5.57
C LEU A 130 -0.70 11.35 6.41
N LEU A 131 -0.16 12.56 6.33
CA LEU A 131 -0.76 13.72 7.00
C LEU A 131 -2.14 14.05 6.42
N LEU A 132 -2.31 13.94 5.10
CA LEU A 132 -3.54 14.33 4.41
C LEU A 132 -4.68 13.31 4.56
N ILE A 133 -4.41 12.02 4.35
CA ILE A 133 -5.44 10.96 4.36
C ILE A 133 -5.06 9.74 5.23
N GLY A 134 -3.88 9.74 5.84
CA GLY A 134 -3.44 8.68 6.76
C GLY A 134 -4.34 8.51 7.97
N TRP A 135 -4.97 9.59 8.45
CA TRP A 135 -5.95 9.53 9.54
C TRP A 135 -7.22 8.73 9.16
N VAL A 136 -7.47 8.47 7.87
CA VAL A 136 -8.52 7.56 7.40
C VAL A 136 -7.94 6.18 7.09
N THR A 137 -6.87 6.11 6.29
CA THR A 137 -6.34 4.84 5.78
C THR A 137 -5.68 4.00 6.87
N VAL A 138 -5.03 4.62 7.86
CA VAL A 138 -4.40 3.89 8.98
C VAL A 138 -5.45 3.23 9.88
N PRO A 139 -6.49 3.93 10.37
CA PRO A 139 -7.58 3.28 11.10
C PRO A 139 -8.31 2.22 10.26
N ALA A 140 -8.58 2.48 8.97
CA ALA A 140 -9.22 1.51 8.09
C ALA A 140 -8.38 0.22 7.97
N GLY A 141 -7.07 0.35 7.76
CA GLY A 141 -6.13 -0.76 7.75
C GLY A 141 -6.15 -1.53 9.07
N ALA A 142 -6.07 -0.82 10.20
CA ALA A 142 -6.12 -1.42 11.54
C ALA A 142 -7.41 -2.24 11.75
N MET A 143 -8.56 -1.68 11.37
CA MET A 143 -9.85 -2.36 11.45
C MET A 143 -9.89 -3.64 10.61
N LEU A 144 -9.43 -3.59 9.35
CA LEU A 144 -9.34 -4.77 8.49
C LEU A 144 -8.47 -5.86 9.11
N GLY A 145 -7.32 -5.47 9.67
CA GLY A 145 -6.41 -6.41 10.34
C GLY A 145 -7.01 -7.04 11.59
N VAL A 146 -7.74 -6.28 12.40
CA VAL A 146 -8.48 -6.79 13.57
C VAL A 146 -9.57 -7.78 13.15
N LEU A 147 -10.38 -7.42 12.16
CA LEU A 147 -11.45 -8.27 11.64
C LEU A 147 -10.90 -9.61 11.12
N LEU A 148 -9.82 -9.57 10.34
CA LEU A 148 -9.18 -10.77 9.82
C LEU A 148 -8.60 -11.65 10.93
N SER A 149 -8.02 -11.04 11.98
CA SER A 149 -7.55 -11.77 13.17
C SER A 149 -8.68 -12.50 13.90
N PHE A 150 -9.88 -11.92 13.97
CA PHE A 150 -11.05 -12.58 14.56
C PHE A 150 -11.58 -13.73 13.71
N MET A 151 -11.66 -13.57 12.38
CA MET A 151 -12.10 -14.64 11.47
C MET A 151 -11.21 -15.88 11.58
N LYS A 152 -9.89 -15.69 11.73
CA LYS A 152 -8.95 -16.80 11.93
C LYS A 152 -9.13 -17.53 13.27
N LYS A 153 -9.49 -16.83 14.35
CA LYS A 153 -9.73 -17.46 15.65
C LYS A 153 -10.98 -18.34 15.67
N ARG A 154 -11.95 -18.09 14.78
CA ARG A 154 -13.18 -18.90 14.67
C ARG A 154 -13.03 -20.15 13.81
N SER A 155 -11.93 -20.27 13.07
CA SER A 155 -11.68 -21.37 12.12
C SER A 155 -10.61 -22.37 12.62
N ALA A 156 -10.17 -22.23 13.86
CA ALA A 156 -9.21 -23.09 14.55
C ALA A 156 -9.88 -23.70 15.77
#